data_AF-A0A3S5YKH5-F1
#
_entry.id   AF-A0A3S5YKH5-F1
#
_cell.length_a   1.000
_cell.length_b   1.000
_cell.length_c   1.000
_cell.angle_alpha   90.00
_cell.angle_beta   90.00
_cell.angle_gamma   90.00
#
_symmetry.space_group_name_H-M   'P 1'
#
loop_
_entity.id
_entity.type
_entity.pdbx_description
1 polymer ?
#
loop_
_entity_poly.entity_id
_entity_poly.type
_entity_poly.pdbx_seq_one_letter_code
_entity_poly.pdbx_strand_id
1 'polypeptide(L)'
;MSAGNIFWGTQNPNTVKINFGVSNSDTGSQDGLSQQNPFAEGYGVLLILLMVIQAIANDKFIQVQKNAERARNTQEKSNEMDEVIAEAAKGDPKTKETVPQDVIDYMSKNGITVDGMTIEQYMAKYGDHGKLDKGGLQAVKAALDNDANRNTDLMSQGQLTIQKMSQELNAVLTQLTGLISKWGEISSMIAQKTYS
;
A
#
# COMPACT_ATOMS: atom_id res chain seq x y z
N MET A 1 -24.65 6.08 -10.42
CA MET A 1 -24.40 4.81 -11.13
C MET A 1 -23.78 5.19 -12.47
N SER A 2 -22.49 5.05 -12.72
CA SER A 2 -21.72 3.81 -12.81
C SER A 2 -20.26 4.08 -12.44
N ALA A 3 -19.70 3.29 -11.53
CA ALA A 3 -18.27 3.27 -11.26
C ALA A 3 -17.62 2.45 -12.39
N GLY A 4 -16.88 3.12 -13.27
CA GLY A 4 -16.10 2.44 -14.29
C GLY A 4 -15.04 1.56 -13.63
N ASN A 5 -15.21 0.25 -13.73
CA ASN A 5 -14.22 -0.74 -13.34
C ASN A 5 -12.93 -0.50 -14.12
N ILE A 6 -11.90 0.01 -13.46
CA ILE A 6 -10.55 0.02 -14.03
C ILE A 6 -9.92 -1.34 -13.72
N PHE A 7 -9.89 -2.19 -14.73
CA PHE A 7 -9.28 -3.51 -14.69
C PHE A 7 -7.75 -3.36 -14.73
N TRP A 8 -7.10 -3.53 -13.58
CA TRP A 8 -5.63 -3.52 -13.48
C TRP A 8 -5.12 -4.96 -13.40
N GLY A 9 -5.04 -5.61 -14.56
CA GLY A 9 -4.43 -6.92 -14.75
C GLY A 9 -2.93 -6.81 -15.04
N THR A 10 -2.19 -7.74 -14.44
CA THR A 10 -0.74 -7.96 -14.40
C THR A 10 -0.05 -8.08 -15.77
N GLN A 11 1.05 -7.36 -16.01
CA GLN A 11 2.43 -7.90 -16.24
C GLN A 11 3.39 -6.94 -17.00
N ASN A 12 4.62 -6.95 -16.49
CA ASN A 12 5.93 -6.55 -17.03
C ASN A 12 6.33 -5.06 -17.13
N PRO A 13 7.45 -4.65 -16.50
CA PRO A 13 8.01 -3.32 -16.67
C PRO A 13 8.76 -3.25 -18.00
N ASN A 14 8.02 -3.13 -19.10
CA ASN A 14 8.65 -2.69 -20.34
C ASN A 14 9.08 -1.24 -20.13
N THR A 15 10.39 -1.04 -19.98
CA THR A 15 11.02 0.27 -20.05
C THR A 15 10.58 0.94 -21.35
N VAL A 16 9.64 1.87 -21.26
CA VAL A 16 9.24 2.67 -22.40
C VAL A 16 10.40 3.62 -22.70
N LYS A 17 11.27 3.23 -23.63
CA LYS A 17 12.20 4.18 -24.26
C LYS A 17 11.38 5.09 -25.16
N ILE A 18 10.96 6.21 -24.62
CA ILE A 18 10.38 7.29 -25.42
C ILE A 18 11.53 8.02 -26.12
N ASN A 19 11.78 7.69 -27.39
CA ASN A 19 12.64 8.50 -28.25
C ASN A 19 11.74 9.43 -29.07
N PHE A 20 11.49 10.64 -28.57
CA PHE A 20 11.00 11.74 -29.39
C PHE A 20 12.21 12.34 -30.08
N GLY A 21 12.48 11.89 -31.31
CA GLY A 21 13.67 12.25 -32.06
C GLY A 21 13.92 13.76 -32.08
N VAL A 22 15.01 14.18 -31.43
CA VAL A 22 15.78 15.36 -31.79
C VAL A 22 17.24 14.93 -31.79
N SER A 23 17.69 14.38 -32.92
CA SER A 23 19.12 14.22 -33.17
C SER A 23 19.68 15.62 -33.42
N ASN A 24 20.32 16.22 -32.42
CA ASN A 24 21.04 17.47 -32.61
C ASN A 24 22.43 17.16 -33.15
N SER A 25 22.61 17.25 -34.47
CA SER A 25 23.93 17.30 -35.10
C SER A 25 24.30 18.76 -35.32
N ASP A 26 25.29 19.24 -34.57
CA ASP A 26 26.04 20.47 -34.74
C ASP A 26 25.25 21.77 -34.96
N THR A 27 25.30 22.65 -33.97
CA THR A 27 26.04 23.92 -34.13
C THR A 27 26.11 24.64 -32.79
N GLY A 28 27.33 25.03 -32.41
CA GLY A 28 27.56 25.79 -31.19
C GLY A 28 26.99 27.20 -31.24
N SER A 29 26.91 27.78 -30.04
CA SER A 29 26.68 29.20 -29.71
C SER A 29 25.29 29.49 -29.14
N GLN A 30 25.35 29.94 -27.88
CA GLN A 30 24.40 30.74 -27.13
C GLN A 30 22.97 30.19 -26.92
N ASP A 31 22.57 30.34 -25.66
CA ASP A 31 21.17 30.41 -25.21
C ASP A 31 20.53 29.07 -24.80
N GLY A 32 21.09 28.48 -23.73
CA GLY A 32 20.55 27.29 -23.06
C GLY A 32 19.14 27.45 -22.45
N LEU A 33 18.51 28.62 -22.60
CA LEU A 33 17.13 28.90 -22.18
C LEU A 33 16.15 29.07 -23.36
N SER A 34 16.62 29.14 -24.62
CA SER A 34 15.76 29.24 -25.81
C SER A 34 15.65 27.94 -26.64
N GLN A 35 16.35 26.88 -26.24
CA GLN A 35 16.37 25.58 -26.94
C GLN A 35 15.46 24.50 -26.32
N GLN A 36 14.77 24.80 -25.22
CA GLN A 36 13.80 23.88 -24.62
C GLN A 36 12.40 24.45 -24.79
N ASN A 37 11.56 23.75 -25.55
CA ASN A 37 10.15 24.09 -25.67
C ASN A 37 9.53 24.03 -24.25
N PRO A 38 9.06 25.15 -23.68
CA PRO A 38 8.56 25.18 -22.30
C PRO A 38 7.32 24.29 -22.10
N PHE A 39 6.57 24.01 -23.18
CA PHE A 39 5.51 23.00 -23.14
C PHE A 39 6.07 21.58 -23.03
N ALA A 40 7.16 21.27 -23.74
CA ALA A 40 7.82 19.97 -23.61
C ALA A 40 8.43 19.76 -22.20
N GLU A 41 8.98 20.81 -21.59
CA GLU A 41 9.46 20.78 -20.21
C GLU A 41 8.31 20.57 -19.21
N GLY A 42 7.24 21.36 -19.31
CA GLY A 42 6.04 21.20 -18.48
C GLY A 42 5.37 19.84 -18.64
N TYR A 43 5.35 19.29 -19.86
CA TYR A 43 4.90 17.93 -20.13
C TYR A 43 5.77 16.89 -19.40
N GLY A 44 7.10 17.04 -19.46
CA GLY A 44 8.03 16.15 -18.78
C GLY A 44 7.84 16.12 -17.26
N VAL A 45 7.66 17.28 -16.62
CA VAL A 45 7.39 17.38 -15.18
C VAL A 45 6.09 16.65 -14.80
N LEU A 46 5.01 16.87 -15.55
CA LEU A 46 3.73 16.22 -15.30
C LEU A 46 3.78 14.70 -15.51
N LEU A 47 4.57 14.23 -16.48
CA LEU A 47 4.81 12.80 -16.66
C LEU A 47 5.57 12.18 -15.49
N ILE A 48 6.60 12.85 -14.97
CA ILE A 48 7.33 12.38 -13.77
C ILE A 48 6.38 12.31 -12.58
N LEU A 49 5.55 13.33 -12.38
CA LEU A 49 4.55 13.35 -11.32
C LEU A 49 3.54 12.19 -11.48
N LEU A 50 3.06 11.93 -12.70
CA LEU A 50 2.18 10.79 -12.99
C LEU A 50 2.84 9.45 -12.61
N MET A 51 4.11 9.25 -12.99
CA MET A 51 4.85 8.04 -12.64
C MET A 51 5.03 7.85 -11.13
N VAL A 52 5.33 8.93 -10.40
CA VAL A 52 5.46 8.88 -8.93
C VAL A 52 4.13 8.52 -8.28
N ILE A 53 3.03 9.14 -8.72
CA ILE A 53 1.69 8.85 -8.19
C ILE A 53 1.33 7.38 -8.45
N GLN A 54 1.59 6.86 -9.66
CA GLN A 54 1.36 5.45 -9.99
C GLN A 54 2.21 4.51 -9.12
N ALA A 55 3.50 4.82 -8.92
CA ALA A 55 4.40 3.99 -8.11
C ALA A 55 3.92 3.90 -6.65
N ILE A 56 3.56 5.03 -6.04
CA ILE A 56 3.04 5.06 -4.67
C ILE A 56 1.69 4.34 -4.57
N ALA A 57 0.80 4.53 -5.54
CA ALA A 57 -0.51 3.85 -5.55
C ALA A 57 -0.36 2.32 -5.62
N ASN A 58 0.55 1.83 -6.46
CA ASN A 58 0.82 0.39 -6.59
C ASN A 58 1.43 -0.20 -5.32
N ASP A 59 2.42 0.47 -4.72
CA ASP A 59 3.00 0.03 -3.45
C ASP A 59 1.92 -0.01 -2.35
N LYS A 60 1.09 1.03 -2.27
CA LYS A 60 0.01 1.09 -1.29
C LYS A 60 -1.04 0.00 -1.50
N PHE A 61 -1.35 -0.35 -2.75
CA PHE A 61 -2.25 -1.46 -3.06
C PHE A 61 -1.71 -2.80 -2.56
N ILE A 62 -0.41 -3.06 -2.72
CA ILE A 62 0.25 -4.26 -2.18
C ILE A 62 0.17 -4.27 -0.65
N GLN A 63 0.41 -3.12 0.00
CA GLN A 63 0.28 -3.02 1.46
C GLN A 63 -1.15 -3.27 1.94
N VAL A 64 -2.16 -2.72 1.26
CA VAL A 64 -3.59 -2.93 1.59
C VAL A 64 -3.94 -4.42 1.54
N GLN A 65 -3.48 -5.14 0.51
CA GLN A 65 -3.72 -6.59 0.41
C GLN A 65 -3.03 -7.36 1.55
N LYS A 66 -1.76 -7.06 1.83
CA LYS A 66 -1.02 -7.71 2.92
C LYS A 66 -1.66 -7.47 4.28
N ASN A 67 -2.09 -6.24 4.55
CA ASN A 67 -2.75 -5.89 5.80
C ASN A 67 -4.13 -6.55 5.93
N ALA A 68 -4.89 -6.65 4.83
CA ALA A 68 -6.17 -7.35 4.82
C ALA A 68 -6.00 -8.84 5.13
N GLU A 69 -5.02 -9.49 4.49
CA GLU A 69 -4.70 -10.89 4.74
C GLU A 69 -4.23 -11.11 6.18
N ARG A 70 -3.30 -10.29 6.68
CA ARG A 70 -2.84 -10.36 8.07
C ARG A 70 -3.97 -10.13 9.06
N ALA A 71 -4.82 -9.14 8.86
CA ALA A 71 -5.96 -8.88 9.74
C ALA A 71 -6.89 -10.09 9.82
N ARG A 72 -7.25 -10.69 8.68
CA ARG A 72 -8.10 -11.88 8.63
C ARG A 72 -7.46 -13.08 9.33
N ASN A 73 -6.22 -13.40 8.96
CA ASN A 73 -5.52 -14.56 9.52
C ASN A 73 -5.26 -14.38 11.03
N THR A 74 -4.91 -13.18 11.49
CA THR A 74 -4.75 -12.88 12.93
C THR A 74 -6.09 -13.01 13.65
N GLN A 75 -7.20 -12.55 13.07
CA GLN A 75 -8.53 -12.70 13.66
C GLN A 75 -8.94 -14.17 13.80
N GLU A 76 -8.64 -15.01 12.80
CA GLU A 76 -8.87 -16.46 12.88
C GLU A 76 -8.11 -17.06 14.09
N LYS A 77 -6.85 -16.67 14.30
CA LYS A 77 -6.06 -17.08 15.48
C LYS A 77 -6.60 -16.54 16.80
N SER A 78 -7.16 -15.33 16.79
CA SER A 78 -7.84 -14.79 17.98
C SER A 78 -9.10 -15.59 18.33
N ASN A 79 -9.86 -16.03 17.32
CA ASN A 79 -11.06 -16.85 17.53
C ASN A 79 -10.71 -18.25 18.05
N GLU A 80 -9.59 -18.84 17.62
CA GLU A 80 -9.08 -20.10 18.20
C GLU A 80 -8.77 -19.94 19.70
N MET A 81 -8.27 -18.76 20.12
CA MET A 81 -8.08 -18.47 21.53
C MET A 81 -9.39 -18.32 22.30
N ASP A 82 -10.47 -17.82 21.69
CA ASP A 82 -11.79 -17.77 22.32
C ASP A 82 -12.29 -19.16 22.72
N GLU A 83 -12.07 -20.17 21.89
CA GLU A 83 -12.43 -21.56 22.19
C GLU A 83 -11.66 -22.08 23.42
N VAL A 84 -10.35 -21.85 23.47
CA VAL A 84 -9.51 -22.27 24.60
C VAL A 84 -9.87 -21.53 25.88
N ILE A 85 -10.16 -20.23 25.80
CA ILE A 85 -10.63 -19.43 26.94
C ILE A 85 -11.99 -19.93 27.44
N ALA A 86 -12.89 -20.34 26.55
CA ALA A 86 -14.18 -20.90 26.91
C ALA A 86 -14.05 -22.23 27.64
N GLU A 87 -13.14 -23.12 27.20
CA GLU A 87 -12.83 -24.35 27.92
C GLU A 87 -12.21 -24.08 29.29
N ALA A 88 -11.22 -23.18 29.38
CA ALA A 88 -10.63 -22.78 30.65
C ALA A 88 -11.66 -22.17 31.62
N ALA A 89 -12.70 -21.51 31.09
CA ALA A 89 -13.77 -20.90 31.89
C ALA A 89 -14.77 -21.92 32.46
N LYS A 90 -14.78 -23.17 32.01
CA LYS A 90 -15.60 -24.24 32.62
C LYS A 90 -15.02 -24.76 33.94
N GLY A 91 -13.73 -24.54 34.18
CA GLY A 91 -13.03 -24.92 35.40
C GLY A 91 -12.89 -23.78 36.42
N ASP A 92 -12.09 -24.01 37.45
CA ASP A 92 -11.72 -23.00 38.44
C ASP A 92 -10.86 -21.88 37.82
N PRO A 93 -10.72 -20.70 38.45
CA PRO A 93 -9.89 -19.60 37.95
C PRO A 93 -8.40 -19.95 37.72
N LYS A 94 -7.92 -21.04 38.31
CA LYS A 94 -6.56 -21.56 38.16
C LYS A 94 -6.45 -22.65 37.09
N THR A 95 -7.54 -22.97 36.39
CA THR A 95 -7.53 -23.91 35.28
C THR A 95 -6.62 -23.36 34.19
N LYS A 96 -5.67 -24.18 33.78
CA LYS A 96 -4.69 -23.83 32.76
C LYS A 96 -4.96 -24.66 31.53
N GLU A 97 -5.05 -23.98 30.39
CA GLU A 97 -5.21 -24.62 29.10
C GLU A 97 -4.02 -24.33 28.19
N THR A 98 -3.86 -25.20 27.20
CA THR A 98 -2.73 -25.13 26.28
C THR A 98 -3.02 -24.11 25.20
N VAL A 99 -2.08 -23.22 24.93
CA VAL A 99 -2.16 -22.35 23.75
C VAL A 99 -1.99 -23.23 22.50
N PRO A 100 -2.88 -23.14 21.49
CA PRO A 100 -2.73 -23.91 20.26
C PRO A 100 -1.38 -23.64 19.60
N GLN A 101 -0.70 -24.70 19.13
CA GLN A 101 0.65 -24.59 18.58
C GLN A 101 0.70 -23.69 17.34
N ASP A 102 -0.33 -23.73 16.52
CA ASP A 102 -0.48 -22.90 15.35
C ASP A 102 -0.65 -21.41 15.68
N VAL A 103 -1.26 -21.07 16.83
CA VAL A 103 -1.29 -19.70 17.36
C VAL A 103 0.12 -19.27 17.78
N ILE A 104 0.86 -20.12 18.49
CA ILE A 104 2.25 -19.83 18.91
C ILE A 104 3.12 -19.56 17.67
N ASP A 105 3.11 -20.49 16.71
CA ASP A 105 3.90 -20.39 15.48
C ASP A 105 3.52 -19.13 14.67
N TYR A 106 2.23 -18.82 14.59
CA TYR A 106 1.74 -17.64 13.91
C TYR A 106 2.23 -16.35 14.57
N MET A 107 2.13 -16.25 15.90
CA MET A 107 2.57 -15.07 16.65
C MET A 107 4.08 -14.85 16.48
N SER A 108 4.88 -15.90 16.59
CA SER A 108 6.33 -15.84 16.43
C SER A 108 6.75 -15.45 15.01
N LYS A 109 6.11 -16.06 14.00
CA LYS A 109 6.37 -15.74 12.59
C LYS A 109 6.02 -14.30 12.23
N ASN A 110 4.94 -13.76 12.81
CA ASN A 110 4.44 -12.42 12.48
C ASN A 110 4.93 -11.33 13.45
N GLY A 111 5.75 -11.68 14.44
CA GLY A 111 6.29 -10.76 15.43
C GLY A 111 5.23 -10.14 16.34
N ILE A 112 4.16 -10.88 16.64
CA ILE A 112 3.11 -10.43 17.55
C ILE A 112 3.56 -10.70 18.98
N THR A 113 3.67 -9.65 19.78
CA THR A 113 4.15 -9.72 21.17
C THR A 113 3.03 -9.57 22.17
N VAL A 114 3.12 -10.28 23.29
CA VAL A 114 2.23 -10.14 24.46
C VAL A 114 2.97 -9.37 25.54
N ASP A 115 2.44 -8.23 25.97
CA ASP A 115 3.09 -7.34 26.96
C ASP A 115 4.56 -6.99 26.63
N GLY A 116 4.86 -6.84 25.33
CA GLY A 116 6.21 -6.55 24.84
C GLY A 116 7.16 -7.75 24.82
N MET A 117 6.69 -8.96 25.10
CA MET A 117 7.45 -10.21 25.06
C MET A 117 7.00 -11.08 23.88
N THR A 118 7.91 -11.90 23.35
CA THR A 118 7.53 -12.98 22.42
C THR A 118 6.62 -13.98 23.13
N ILE A 119 5.82 -14.74 22.37
CA ILE A 119 4.89 -15.72 22.94
C ILE A 119 5.64 -16.78 23.76
N GLU A 120 6.83 -17.20 23.33
CA GLU A 120 7.66 -18.15 24.05
C GLU A 120 8.16 -17.59 25.39
N GLN A 121 8.62 -16.33 25.39
CA GLN A 121 9.04 -15.64 26.61
C GLN A 121 7.86 -15.44 27.57
N TYR A 122 6.69 -15.08 27.04
CA TYR A 122 5.47 -14.92 27.82
C TYR A 122 5.07 -16.23 28.49
N MET A 123 5.03 -17.33 27.73
CA MET A 123 4.71 -18.67 28.23
C MET A 123 5.76 -19.21 29.20
N ALA A 124 7.04 -18.90 29.02
CA ALA A 124 8.08 -19.30 29.97
C ALA A 124 7.96 -18.56 31.32
N LYS A 125 7.45 -17.33 31.31
CA LYS A 125 7.32 -16.49 32.51
C LYS A 125 6.03 -16.74 33.28
N TYR A 126 4.91 -16.89 32.58
CA TYR A 126 3.57 -16.98 33.17
C TYR A 126 2.92 -18.36 33.01
N GLY A 127 3.45 -19.19 32.10
CA GLY A 127 2.94 -20.51 31.85
C GLY A 127 3.53 -21.58 32.76
N ASP A 128 2.90 -22.75 32.70
CA ASP A 128 3.27 -23.94 33.45
C ASP A 128 3.16 -25.13 32.50
N HIS A 129 4.31 -25.65 32.08
CA HIS A 129 4.42 -26.70 31.06
C HIS A 129 3.69 -26.39 29.74
N GLY A 130 3.73 -25.12 29.29
CA GLY A 130 3.09 -24.69 28.05
C GLY A 130 1.60 -24.37 28.17
N LYS A 131 1.07 -24.35 29.40
CA LYS A 131 -0.32 -23.98 29.67
C LYS A 131 -0.41 -22.61 30.34
N LEU A 132 -1.41 -21.83 29.97
CA LEU A 132 -1.72 -20.52 30.54
C LEU A 132 -3.05 -20.60 31.29
N ASP A 133 -3.15 -19.82 32.37
CA ASP A 133 -4.44 -19.60 33.02
C ASP A 133 -5.34 -18.69 32.16
N LYS A 134 -6.59 -18.52 32.59
CA LYS A 134 -7.56 -17.68 31.88
C LYS A 134 -7.04 -16.26 31.60
N GLY A 135 -6.31 -15.66 32.54
CA GLY A 135 -5.74 -14.32 32.37
C GLY A 135 -4.65 -14.29 31.30
N GLY A 136 -3.75 -15.27 31.30
CA GLY A 136 -2.71 -15.42 30.28
C GLY A 136 -3.28 -15.66 28.89
N LEU A 137 -4.30 -16.52 28.76
CA LEU A 137 -4.98 -16.77 27.48
C LEU A 137 -5.68 -15.50 26.96
N GLN A 138 -6.32 -14.72 27.84
CA GLN A 138 -6.91 -13.44 27.49
C GLN A 138 -5.87 -12.40 27.03
N ALA A 139 -4.68 -12.40 27.64
CA ALA A 139 -3.59 -11.52 27.20
C ALA A 139 -3.09 -11.88 25.79
N VAL A 140 -2.94 -13.18 25.50
CA VAL A 140 -2.59 -13.67 24.16
C VAL A 140 -3.65 -13.26 23.14
N LYS A 141 -4.93 -13.48 23.44
CA LYS A 141 -6.04 -13.04 22.59
C LYS A 141 -6.02 -11.53 22.36
N ALA A 142 -5.83 -10.74 23.41
CA ALA A 142 -5.78 -9.28 23.30
C ALA A 142 -4.64 -8.82 22.40
N ALA A 143 -3.48 -9.48 22.42
CA ALA A 143 -2.38 -9.17 21.51
C ALA A 143 -2.75 -9.46 20.04
N LEU A 144 -3.43 -10.57 19.76
CA LEU A 144 -3.93 -10.91 18.43
C LEU A 144 -5.01 -9.92 17.95
N ASP A 145 -6.01 -9.62 18.79
CA ASP A 145 -7.05 -8.62 18.47
C ASP A 145 -6.44 -7.25 18.15
N ASN A 146 -5.47 -6.81 18.94
CA ASN A 146 -4.77 -5.55 18.72
C ASN A 146 -4.01 -5.54 17.38
N ASP A 147 -3.33 -6.63 17.02
CA ASP A 147 -2.67 -6.75 15.73
C ASP A 147 -3.67 -6.77 14.57
N ALA A 148 -4.79 -7.51 14.69
CA ALA A 148 -5.84 -7.55 13.67
C ALA A 148 -6.49 -6.18 13.46
N ASN A 149 -6.83 -5.47 14.54
CA ASN A 149 -7.40 -4.12 14.50
C ASN A 149 -6.42 -3.13 13.87
N ARG A 150 -5.15 -3.16 14.29
CA ARG A 150 -4.11 -2.30 13.70
C ARG A 150 -3.96 -2.51 12.20
N ASN A 151 -3.99 -3.76 11.74
CA ASN A 151 -3.90 -4.05 10.31
C ASN A 151 -5.16 -3.61 9.54
N THR A 152 -6.34 -3.72 10.15
CA THR A 152 -7.60 -3.18 9.60
C THR A 152 -7.56 -1.65 9.47
N ASP A 153 -6.98 -0.96 10.45
CA ASP A 153 -6.79 0.49 10.40
C ASP A 153 -5.82 0.89 9.29
N LEU A 154 -4.68 0.19 9.18
CA LEU A 154 -3.69 0.43 8.13
C LEU A 154 -4.26 0.14 6.73
N MET A 155 -5.11 -0.89 6.60
CA MET A 155 -5.85 -1.19 5.38
C MET A 155 -6.78 -0.03 5.01
N SER A 156 -7.59 0.46 5.96
CA SER A 156 -8.53 1.57 5.76
C SER A 156 -7.79 2.87 5.37
N GLN A 157 -6.69 3.18 6.05
CA GLN A 157 -5.81 4.31 5.70
C GLN A 157 -5.20 4.15 4.30
N GLY A 158 -4.82 2.93 3.93
CA GLY A 158 -4.31 2.63 2.60
C GLY A 158 -5.35 2.83 1.49
N GLN A 159 -6.60 2.41 1.71
CA GLN A 159 -7.70 2.64 0.78
C GLN A 159 -7.97 4.14 0.58
N LEU A 160 -7.97 4.94 1.66
CA LEU A 160 -8.10 6.40 1.56
C LEU A 160 -6.95 7.02 0.77
N THR A 161 -5.72 6.53 0.98
CA THR A 161 -4.55 6.97 0.21
C THR A 161 -4.75 6.67 -1.27
N ILE A 162 -5.13 5.44 -1.63
CA ILE A 162 -5.39 5.03 -3.03
C ILE A 162 -6.46 5.92 -3.67
N GLN A 163 -7.53 6.28 -2.95
CA GLN A 163 -8.55 7.19 -3.44
C GLN A 163 -7.99 8.59 -3.75
N LYS A 164 -7.17 9.15 -2.85
CA LYS A 164 -6.48 10.44 -3.09
C LYS A 164 -5.57 10.36 -4.30
N MET A 165 -4.78 9.30 -4.40
CA MET A 165 -3.89 9.08 -5.54
C MET A 165 -4.67 8.98 -6.86
N SER A 166 -5.83 8.33 -6.87
CA SER A 166 -6.71 8.28 -8.05
C SER A 166 -7.22 9.66 -8.45
N GLN A 167 -7.58 10.51 -7.47
CA GLN A 167 -7.95 11.91 -7.75
C GLN A 167 -6.78 12.72 -8.31
N GLU A 168 -5.59 12.55 -7.75
CA GLU A 168 -4.36 13.20 -8.24
C GLU A 168 -3.98 12.72 -9.65
N LEU A 169 -4.07 11.41 -9.94
CA LEU A 169 -3.87 10.86 -11.28
C LEU A 169 -4.79 11.55 -12.30
N ASN A 170 -6.09 11.65 -12.00
CA ASN A 170 -7.05 12.30 -12.89
C ASN A 170 -6.75 13.79 -13.08
N ALA A 171 -6.32 14.48 -12.02
CA ALA A 171 -5.92 15.88 -12.11
C ALA A 171 -4.69 16.07 -13.01
N VAL A 172 -3.64 15.25 -12.83
CA VAL A 172 -2.42 15.30 -13.65
C VAL A 172 -2.72 14.94 -15.11
N LEU A 173 -3.55 13.93 -15.37
CA LEU A 173 -3.97 13.57 -16.74
C LEU A 173 -4.75 14.70 -17.42
N THR A 174 -5.62 15.40 -16.68
CA THR A 174 -6.34 16.57 -17.19
C THR A 174 -5.37 17.69 -17.55
N GLN A 175 -4.38 17.96 -16.69
CA GLN A 175 -3.35 18.97 -16.94
C GLN A 175 -2.47 18.61 -18.14
N LEU A 176 -2.05 17.35 -18.25
CA LEU A 176 -1.29 16.83 -19.39
C LEU A 176 -2.06 17.04 -20.70
N THR A 177 -3.34 16.65 -20.72
CA THR A 177 -4.20 16.82 -21.90
C THR A 177 -4.34 18.30 -22.27
N GLY A 178 -4.61 19.16 -21.29
CA GLY A 178 -4.72 20.60 -21.53
C GLY A 178 -3.44 21.23 -22.07
N LEU A 179 -2.28 20.79 -21.59
CA LEU A 179 -0.99 21.28 -22.06
C LEU A 179 -0.71 20.83 -23.51
N ILE A 180 -1.01 19.57 -23.85
CA ILE A 180 -0.90 19.06 -25.22
C ILE A 180 -1.82 19.82 -26.17
N SER A 181 -3.08 20.03 -25.79
CA SER A 181 -4.04 20.77 -26.63
C SER A 181 -3.58 22.19 -26.90
N LYS A 182 -3.14 22.92 -25.85
CA LYS A 182 -2.62 24.29 -26.02
C LYS A 182 -1.39 24.34 -26.92
N TRP A 183 -0.48 23.38 -26.78
CA TRP A 183 0.69 23.31 -27.66
C TRP A 183 0.29 23.04 -29.12
N GLY A 184 -0.71 22.17 -29.36
CA GLY A 184 -1.27 21.93 -30.69
C GLY A 184 -1.93 23.16 -31.30
N GLU A 185 -2.73 23.89 -30.52
CA GLU A 185 -3.38 25.14 -30.95
C GLU A 185 -2.35 26.20 -31.36
N ILE A 186 -1.32 26.42 -30.54
CA ILE A 186 -0.24 27.37 -30.85
C ILE A 186 0.50 26.97 -32.14
N SER A 187 0.83 25.69 -32.28
CA SER A 187 1.50 25.17 -33.48
C SER A 187 0.66 25.40 -34.74
N SER A 188 -0.65 25.17 -34.65
CA SER A 188 -1.60 25.43 -35.74
C SER A 188 -1.68 26.92 -36.09
N MET A 189 -1.76 27.82 -35.10
CA MET A 189 -1.77 29.27 -35.34
C MET A 189 -0.50 29.75 -36.04
N ILE A 190 0.67 29.26 -35.64
CA ILE A 190 1.95 29.60 -36.28
C ILE A 190 1.94 29.13 -37.74
N ALA A 191 1.54 27.89 -38.00
CA ALA A 191 1.47 27.36 -39.35
C ALA A 191 0.53 28.18 -40.23
N GLN A 192 -0.67 28.51 -39.73
CA GLN A 192 -1.62 29.34 -40.46
C GLN A 192 -1.04 30.70 -40.81
N LYS A 193 -0.41 31.41 -39.86
CA LYS A 193 0.20 32.72 -40.11
C LYS A 193 1.41 32.69 -41.05
N THR A 194 2.09 31.55 -41.13
CA THR A 194 3.33 31.41 -41.93
C THR A 194 3.03 31.04 -43.38
N TYR A 195 1.94 30.31 -43.62
CA TYR A 195 1.55 29.81 -44.95
C TYR A 195 0.29 30.46 -45.53
N SER A 196 -0.21 31.54 -44.89
CA SER A 196 -1.24 32.46 -45.39
C SER A 196 -0.61 33.62 -46.16
#